data_AF-A0A7S3AT33-F1
#
_entry.id   AF-A0A7S3AT33-F1
#
_cell.length_a   1.000
_cell.length_b   1.000
_cell.length_c   1.000
_cell.angle_alpha   90.00
_cell.angle_beta   90.00
_cell.angle_gamma   90.00
#
_symmetry.space_group_name_H-M   'P 1'
#
loop_
_entity.id
_entity.type
_entity.pdbx_description
1 polymer ?
#
loop_
_entity_poly.entity_id
_entity_poly.type
_entity_poly.pdbx_seq_one_letter_code
_entity_poly.pdbx_strand_id
1 'polypeptide(L)'
;GSAPITPHLFYDLASAVWDGYVAAGRACDTEGMAQVFHPRCNLTFANTDGVTVIACDDFCAHVGTRWTSAKHRSWAHLKDDPRASAEDTLLSCDFASADVARVTLKIGYPPYLYHDVLLLLRLACPLKGRDGWWIVAKSSASVPFLSEAGNGEQRP
;
A
#
# COMPACT_ATOMS: atom_id res chain seq x y z
N GLY A 1 -13.74 20.03 21.27
CA GLY A 1 -12.77 18.94 21.47
C GLY A 1 -12.87 17.98 20.31
N SER A 2 -11.78 17.34 19.90
CA SER A 2 -11.83 16.28 18.90
C SER A 2 -12.69 15.12 19.41
N ALA A 3 -13.41 14.44 18.51
CA ALA A 3 -14.13 13.22 18.86
C ALA A 3 -13.15 12.18 19.44
N PRO A 4 -13.56 11.37 20.43
CA PRO A 4 -12.70 10.36 21.02
C PRO A 4 -12.35 9.27 19.99
N ILE A 5 -11.13 8.76 20.06
CA ILE A 5 -10.72 7.58 19.29
C ILE A 5 -11.36 6.34 19.94
N THR A 6 -12.11 5.57 19.18
CA THR A 6 -12.82 4.37 19.65
C THR A 6 -12.27 3.11 18.95
N PRO A 7 -12.48 1.92 19.52
CA PRO A 7 -12.10 0.67 18.84
C PRO A 7 -12.74 0.52 17.46
N HIS A 8 -13.97 1.02 17.25
CA HIS A 8 -14.63 0.98 15.95
C HIS A 8 -13.86 1.77 14.88
N LEU A 9 -13.31 2.93 15.24
CA LEU A 9 -12.46 3.70 14.33
C LEU A 9 -11.20 2.94 13.92
N PHE A 10 -10.62 2.16 14.84
CA PHE A 10 -9.51 1.27 14.53
C PHE A 10 -9.92 0.19 13.52
N TYR A 11 -11.06 -0.48 13.74
CA TYR A 11 -11.56 -1.49 12.81
C TYR A 11 -11.86 -0.93 11.42
N ASP A 12 -12.52 0.23 11.35
CA ASP A 12 -12.83 0.89 10.07
C ASP A 12 -11.56 1.26 9.30
N LEU A 13 -10.55 1.81 10.01
CA LEU A 13 -9.26 2.16 9.42
C LEU A 13 -8.53 0.91 8.93
N ALA A 14 -8.45 -0.13 9.78
CA ALA A 14 -7.79 -1.38 9.45
C ALA A 14 -8.46 -2.06 8.25
N SER A 15 -9.79 -2.07 8.17
CA SER A 15 -10.51 -2.64 7.04
C SER A 15 -10.28 -1.84 5.75
N ALA A 16 -10.32 -0.49 5.81
CA ALA A 16 -10.01 0.34 4.65
C ALA A 16 -8.61 0.08 4.08
N VAL A 17 -7.63 -0.23 4.94
CA VAL A 17 -6.26 -0.50 4.51
C VAL A 17 -6.06 -1.97 4.12
N TRP A 18 -6.48 -2.92 4.94
CA TRP A 18 -6.22 -4.34 4.70
C TRP A 18 -7.15 -4.92 3.64
N ASP A 19 -8.45 -4.77 3.85
CA ASP A 19 -9.49 -5.31 2.97
C ASP A 19 -9.69 -4.45 1.72
N GLY A 20 -9.29 -3.18 1.78
CA GLY A 20 -9.27 -2.27 0.63
C GLY A 20 -7.93 -2.28 -0.08
N TYR A 21 -6.94 -1.58 0.47
CA TYR A 21 -5.66 -1.34 -0.20
C TYR A 21 -4.83 -2.61 -0.46
N VAL A 22 -4.61 -3.44 0.56
CA VAL A 22 -3.80 -4.66 0.40
C VAL A 22 -4.51 -5.68 -0.50
N ALA A 23 -5.81 -5.91 -0.27
CA ALA A 23 -6.61 -6.83 -1.09
C ALA A 23 -6.66 -6.43 -2.58
N ALA A 24 -6.97 -5.16 -2.89
CA ALA A 24 -6.94 -4.67 -4.27
C ALA A 24 -5.55 -4.81 -4.89
N GLY A 25 -4.50 -4.53 -4.11
CA GLY A 25 -3.13 -4.73 -4.51
C GLY A 25 -2.85 -6.20 -4.88
N ARG A 26 -3.26 -7.16 -4.05
CA ARG A 26 -3.07 -8.60 -4.31
C ARG A 26 -3.85 -9.08 -5.53
N ALA A 27 -5.08 -8.61 -5.70
CA ALA A 27 -5.93 -8.92 -6.84
C ALA A 27 -5.42 -8.30 -8.16
N CYS A 28 -4.48 -7.34 -8.11
CA CYS A 28 -4.13 -6.47 -9.24
C CYS A 28 -5.37 -5.76 -9.78
N ASP A 29 -6.20 -5.26 -8.87
CA ASP A 29 -7.46 -4.59 -9.19
C ASP A 29 -7.23 -3.07 -9.27
N THR A 30 -7.15 -2.56 -10.49
CA THR A 30 -7.02 -1.12 -10.77
C THR A 30 -8.17 -0.32 -10.20
N GLU A 31 -9.40 -0.80 -10.37
CA GLU A 31 -10.60 -0.05 -9.98
C GLU A 31 -10.76 -0.05 -8.47
N GLY A 32 -10.62 -1.22 -7.83
CA GLY A 32 -10.60 -1.34 -6.37
C GLY A 32 -9.51 -0.50 -5.71
N MET A 33 -8.30 -0.48 -6.30
CA MET A 33 -7.22 0.38 -5.82
C MET A 33 -7.58 1.87 -5.92
N ALA A 34 -8.23 2.29 -7.01
CA ALA A 34 -8.67 3.66 -7.18
C ALA A 34 -9.79 4.07 -6.19
N GLN A 35 -10.48 3.11 -5.56
CA GLN A 35 -11.52 3.40 -4.55
C GLN A 35 -10.94 3.72 -3.17
N VAL A 36 -9.69 3.34 -2.87
CA VAL A 36 -9.08 3.61 -1.55
C VAL A 36 -8.24 4.88 -1.51
N PHE A 37 -7.80 5.37 -2.67
CA PHE A 37 -7.02 6.60 -2.78
C PHE A 37 -7.89 7.81 -3.12
N HIS A 38 -7.61 8.93 -2.45
CA HIS A 38 -8.15 10.21 -2.83
C HIS A 38 -7.64 10.59 -4.24
N PRO A 39 -8.46 11.14 -5.15
CA PRO A 39 -8.06 11.45 -6.54
C PRO A 39 -6.87 12.42 -6.65
N ARG A 40 -6.65 13.24 -5.63
CA ARG A 40 -5.51 14.18 -5.56
C ARG A 40 -4.30 13.61 -4.79
N CYS A 41 -4.31 12.33 -4.45
CA CYS A 41 -3.20 11.67 -3.77
C CYS A 41 -1.98 11.64 -4.69
N ASN A 42 -0.81 11.92 -4.13
CA ASN A 42 0.48 11.66 -4.74
C ASN A 42 1.19 10.54 -4.00
N LEU A 43 1.92 9.72 -4.75
CA LEU A 43 2.67 8.61 -4.20
C LEU A 43 4.16 8.87 -4.38
N THR A 44 4.90 8.81 -3.28
CA THR A 44 6.34 9.03 -3.24
C THR A 44 7.05 7.69 -3.07
N PHE A 45 7.99 7.38 -3.96
CA PHE A 45 8.80 6.17 -3.93
C PHE A 45 10.26 6.55 -3.75
N ALA A 46 10.92 5.98 -2.75
CA ALA A 46 12.36 6.05 -2.59
C ALA A 46 13.00 4.76 -3.10
N ASN A 47 14.02 4.91 -3.94
CA ASN A 47 14.86 3.81 -4.43
C ASN A 47 16.34 4.25 -4.39
N THR A 48 17.24 3.37 -4.85
CA THR A 48 18.69 3.64 -4.85
C THR A 48 19.09 4.83 -5.71
N ASP A 49 18.29 5.17 -6.72
CA ASP A 49 18.61 6.17 -7.74
C ASP A 49 17.96 7.52 -7.43
N GLY A 50 17.03 7.56 -6.47
CA GLY A 50 16.42 8.79 -5.97
C GLY A 50 14.97 8.63 -5.49
N VAL A 51 14.26 9.76 -5.52
CA VAL A 51 12.86 9.87 -5.11
C VAL A 51 12.00 10.18 -6.34
N THR A 52 10.98 9.35 -6.57
CA THR A 52 10.00 9.55 -7.63
C THR A 52 8.65 9.88 -7.02
N VAL A 53 7.95 10.86 -7.58
CA VAL A 53 6.56 11.17 -7.23
C VAL A 53 5.69 10.83 -8.44
N ILE A 54 4.64 10.03 -8.23
CA ILE A 54 3.69 9.67 -9.28
C ILE A 54 2.26 10.03 -8.85
N ALA A 55 1.42 10.31 -9.84
CA ALA A 55 0.00 10.53 -9.63
C ALA A 55 -0.71 9.23 -9.22
N CYS A 56 -1.83 9.38 -8.51
CA CYS A 56 -2.67 8.24 -8.09
C CYS A 56 -3.13 7.38 -9.27
N ASP A 57 -3.56 8.00 -10.37
CA ASP A 57 -4.12 7.27 -11.52
C ASP A 57 -3.05 6.39 -12.19
N ASP A 58 -1.84 6.93 -12.36
CA ASP A 58 -0.69 6.18 -12.89
C ASP A 58 -0.33 4.99 -12.00
N PHE A 59 -0.35 5.19 -10.68
CA PHE A 59 -0.12 4.11 -9.72
C PHE A 59 -1.20 3.03 -9.84
N CYS A 60 -2.47 3.40 -9.87
CA CYS A 60 -3.57 2.43 -9.96
C CYS A 60 -3.49 1.62 -11.25
N ALA A 61 -3.19 2.25 -12.39
CA ALA A 61 -2.95 1.56 -13.65
C ALA A 61 -1.75 0.60 -13.58
N HIS A 62 -0.69 0.99 -12.87
CA HIS A 62 0.47 0.13 -12.64
C HIS A 62 0.13 -1.10 -11.78
N VAL A 63 -0.76 -0.97 -10.79
CA VAL A 63 -1.23 -2.09 -9.97
C VAL A 63 -1.90 -3.16 -10.84
N GLY A 64 -2.77 -2.77 -11.77
CA GLY A 64 -3.44 -3.72 -12.67
C GLY A 64 -2.51 -4.46 -13.63
N THR A 65 -1.35 -3.86 -13.93
CA THR A 65 -0.36 -4.43 -14.85
C THR A 65 0.89 -4.96 -14.14
N ARG A 66 0.85 -5.09 -12.80
CA ARG A 66 2.04 -5.39 -11.99
C ARG A 66 2.84 -6.55 -12.57
N TRP A 67 2.22 -7.70 -12.74
CA TRP A 67 2.91 -8.94 -13.19
C TRP A 67 3.27 -8.99 -14.67
N THR A 68 2.86 -8.02 -15.47
CA THR A 68 3.28 -7.90 -16.87
C THR A 68 4.31 -6.77 -17.07
N SER A 69 4.48 -5.90 -16.07
CA SER A 69 5.48 -4.84 -16.06
C SER A 69 6.91 -5.35 -16.07
N ALA A 70 7.84 -4.58 -16.64
CA ALA A 70 9.26 -4.95 -16.71
C ALA A 70 9.86 -5.28 -15.32
N LYS A 71 9.39 -4.59 -14.27
CA LYS A 71 9.88 -4.74 -12.90
C LYS A 71 9.52 -6.08 -12.24
N HIS A 72 8.38 -6.68 -12.59
CA HIS A 72 7.84 -7.85 -11.91
C HIS A 72 7.60 -9.05 -12.84
N ARG A 73 7.70 -8.89 -14.16
CA ARG A 73 7.37 -9.95 -15.15
C ARG A 73 8.11 -11.26 -14.90
N SER A 74 9.41 -11.22 -14.64
CA SER A 74 10.20 -12.44 -14.40
C SER A 74 9.81 -13.17 -13.11
N TRP A 75 9.12 -12.47 -12.18
CA TRP A 75 8.66 -12.99 -10.90
C TRP A 75 7.16 -13.26 -10.87
N ALA A 76 6.46 -13.17 -12.00
CA ALA A 76 5.02 -13.42 -12.09
C ALA A 76 4.63 -14.84 -11.62
N HIS A 77 5.54 -15.81 -11.77
CA HIS A 77 5.36 -17.18 -11.28
C HIS A 77 5.30 -17.27 -9.74
N LEU A 78 5.72 -16.22 -9.02
CA LEU A 78 5.66 -16.13 -7.55
C LEU A 78 4.45 -15.31 -7.06
N LYS A 79 3.53 -14.92 -7.94
CA LYS A 79 2.36 -14.09 -7.58
C LYS A 79 1.60 -14.64 -6.36
N ASP A 80 1.38 -15.95 -6.36
CA ASP A 80 0.61 -16.69 -5.34
C ASP A 80 1.53 -17.52 -4.41
N ASP A 81 2.84 -17.22 -4.37
CA ASP A 81 3.77 -17.90 -3.48
C ASP A 81 3.43 -17.55 -2.01
N PRO A 82 3.20 -18.54 -1.13
CA PRO A 82 2.78 -18.28 0.25
C PRO A 82 3.83 -17.52 1.06
N ARG A 83 5.11 -17.54 0.66
CA ARG A 83 6.16 -16.75 1.32
C ARG A 83 5.94 -15.25 1.08
N ALA A 84 5.36 -14.87 -0.06
CA ALA A 84 5.10 -13.47 -0.37
C ALA A 84 3.99 -12.89 0.51
N SER A 85 2.91 -13.65 0.74
CA SER A 85 1.81 -13.23 1.62
C SER A 85 2.12 -13.42 3.11
N ALA A 86 3.00 -14.34 3.48
CA ALA A 86 3.46 -14.50 4.87
C ALA A 86 4.17 -13.26 5.44
N GLU A 87 4.74 -12.42 4.57
CA GLU A 87 5.37 -11.16 4.97
C GLU A 87 4.39 -9.97 4.99
N ASP A 88 3.14 -10.14 4.56
CA ASP A 88 2.16 -9.06 4.63
C ASP A 88 1.86 -8.74 6.09
N THR A 89 2.00 -7.49 6.50
CA THR A 89 1.78 -7.10 7.89
C THR A 89 1.28 -5.67 8.00
N LEU A 90 0.21 -5.47 8.76
CA LEU A 90 -0.21 -4.19 9.29
C LEU A 90 0.65 -3.87 10.52
N LEU A 91 1.66 -3.02 10.36
CA LEU A 91 2.68 -2.77 11.39
C LEU A 91 2.20 -1.77 12.45
N SER A 92 1.55 -0.68 12.04
CA SER A 92 1.03 0.32 12.97
C SER A 92 -0.20 1.05 12.40
N CYS A 93 -1.09 1.46 13.30
CA CYS A 93 -2.16 2.41 13.04
C CYS A 93 -2.08 3.52 14.10
N ASP A 94 -1.63 4.70 13.70
CA ASP A 94 -1.40 5.83 14.58
C ASP A 94 -2.45 6.92 14.33
N PHE A 95 -3.28 7.22 15.32
CA PHE A 95 -4.34 8.23 15.22
C PHE A 95 -3.85 9.57 15.78
N ALA A 96 -3.95 10.63 14.98
CA ALA A 96 -3.80 12.01 15.45
C ALA A 96 -5.14 12.60 15.89
N SER A 97 -6.25 12.13 15.31
CA SER A 97 -7.62 12.43 15.71
C SER A 97 -8.55 11.31 15.24
N ALA A 98 -9.87 11.44 15.46
CA ALA A 98 -10.86 10.52 14.92
C ALA A 98 -10.90 10.48 13.38
N ASP A 99 -10.34 11.49 12.71
CA ASP A 99 -10.42 11.68 11.26
C ASP A 99 -9.04 11.71 10.56
N VAL A 100 -7.95 11.59 11.32
CA VAL A 100 -6.58 11.65 10.80
C VAL A 100 -5.77 10.50 11.37
N ALA A 101 -5.24 9.67 10.47
CA ALA A 101 -4.41 8.54 10.87
C ALA A 101 -3.21 8.36 9.93
N ARG A 102 -2.18 7.71 10.46
CA ARG A 102 -1.05 7.16 9.71
C ARG A 102 -1.08 5.65 9.86
N VAL A 103 -0.83 4.93 8.77
CA VAL A 103 -0.71 3.48 8.79
C VAL A 103 0.62 3.06 8.18
N THR A 104 1.32 2.14 8.82
CA THR A 104 2.55 1.55 8.29
C THR A 104 2.30 0.08 7.93
N LEU A 105 2.72 -0.31 6.73
CA LEU A 105 2.52 -1.64 6.19
C LEU A 105 3.83 -2.24 5.70
N LYS A 106 3.89 -3.56 5.71
CA LYS A 106 4.85 -4.36 4.97
C LYS A 106 4.11 -5.25 3.99
N ILE A 107 4.48 -5.26 2.71
CA ILE A 107 3.79 -6.04 1.67
C ILE A 107 4.78 -6.66 0.69
N GLY A 108 4.67 -7.98 0.48
CA GLY A 108 5.57 -8.74 -0.40
C GLY A 108 5.10 -8.82 -1.85
N TYR A 109 5.76 -8.12 -2.78
CA TYR A 109 5.58 -8.30 -4.23
C TYR A 109 6.93 -8.56 -4.89
N PRO A 110 7.33 -9.84 -5.07
CA PRO A 110 8.63 -10.19 -5.64
C PRO A 110 8.93 -9.44 -6.94
N PRO A 111 10.16 -8.89 -7.09
CA PRO A 111 11.34 -9.14 -6.26
C PRO A 111 11.51 -8.20 -5.06
N TYR A 112 10.44 -7.57 -4.56
CA TYR A 112 10.52 -6.51 -3.56
C TYR A 112 9.61 -6.75 -2.35
N LEU A 113 10.12 -6.39 -1.18
CA LEU A 113 9.34 -6.23 0.04
C LEU A 113 9.18 -4.73 0.26
N TYR A 114 7.94 -4.28 0.16
CA TYR A 114 7.60 -2.86 0.25
C TYR A 114 7.26 -2.49 1.70
N HIS A 115 7.75 -1.33 2.12
CA HIS A 115 7.35 -0.65 3.33
C HIS A 115 6.58 0.61 2.94
N ASP A 116 5.28 0.57 3.18
CA ASP A 116 4.39 1.67 2.85
C ASP A 116 4.02 2.45 4.11
N VAL A 117 4.12 3.77 4.04
CA VAL A 117 3.56 4.71 5.01
C VAL A 117 2.40 5.42 4.33
N LEU A 118 1.20 5.15 4.83
CA LEU A 118 -0.04 5.73 4.34
C LEU A 118 -0.49 6.84 5.28
N LEU A 119 -0.82 8.01 4.72
CA LEU A 119 -1.55 9.05 5.44
C LEU A 119 -3.01 8.98 5.02
N LEU A 120 -3.90 8.89 6.01
CA LEU A 120 -5.32 8.72 5.78
C LEU A 120 -6.12 9.84 6.43
N LEU A 121 -7.16 10.27 5.71
CA LEU A 121 -8.18 11.18 6.20
C LEU A 121 -9.55 10.51 6.10
N ARG A 122 -10.34 10.62 7.16
CA ARG A 122 -11.77 10.33 7.12
C ARG A 122 -12.49 11.55 6.57
N LEU A 123 -13.13 11.40 5.41
CA LEU A 123 -13.85 12.52 4.79
C LEU A 123 -15.28 12.58 5.33
N ALA A 124 -15.75 13.79 5.63
CA ALA A 124 -17.11 14.04 6.09
C ALA A 124 -18.13 14.06 4.94
N CYS A 125 -17.68 14.20 3.69
CA CYS A 125 -18.51 14.13 2.50
C CYS A 125 -18.17 12.91 1.65
N PRO A 126 -19.16 12.26 1.02
CA PRO A 126 -18.92 11.15 0.12
C PRO A 126 -18.07 11.56 -1.07
N LEU A 127 -17.11 10.71 -1.40
CA LEU A 127 -16.30 10.82 -2.60
C LEU A 127 -16.45 9.53 -3.40
N LYS A 128 -16.64 9.62 -4.71
CA LYS A 128 -16.97 8.45 -5.56
C LYS A 128 -18.13 7.59 -5.02
N GLY A 129 -19.10 8.21 -4.35
CA GLY A 129 -20.26 7.52 -3.79
C GLY A 129 -19.99 6.74 -2.50
N ARG A 130 -18.84 6.92 -1.84
CA ARG A 130 -18.54 6.31 -0.54
C ARG A 130 -18.02 7.30 0.49
N ASP A 131 -18.35 7.00 1.75
CA ASP A 131 -17.80 7.67 2.93
C ASP A 131 -16.64 6.87 3.52
N GLY A 132 -15.92 7.48 4.47
CA GLY A 132 -14.95 6.79 5.31
C GLY A 132 -13.51 7.23 5.07
N TRP A 133 -12.57 6.31 5.32
CA TRP A 133 -11.14 6.56 5.25
C TRP A 133 -10.63 6.54 3.81
N TRP A 134 -9.83 7.56 3.48
CA TRP A 134 -9.16 7.71 2.19
C TRP A 134 -7.67 7.87 2.39
N ILE A 135 -6.88 7.17 1.58
CA ILE A 135 -5.45 7.40 1.52
C ILE A 135 -5.20 8.69 0.73
N VAL A 136 -4.61 9.68 1.39
CA VAL A 136 -4.36 11.01 0.81
C VAL A 136 -2.90 11.25 0.46
N ALA A 137 -2.00 10.44 1.02
CA ALA A 137 -0.61 10.35 0.59
C ALA A 137 -0.07 8.96 0.89
N LYS A 138 0.88 8.51 0.07
CA LYS A 138 1.66 7.30 0.34
C LYS A 138 3.13 7.60 0.11
N SER A 139 3.97 7.15 1.04
CA SER A 139 5.41 7.04 0.86
C SER A 139 5.80 5.57 0.90
N SER A 140 6.70 5.16 0.02
CA SER A 140 7.08 3.76 -0.12
C SER A 140 8.57 3.62 -0.32
N ALA A 141 9.16 2.64 0.36
CA ALA A 141 10.50 2.16 0.08
C ALA A 141 10.44 0.64 -0.08
N SER A 142 11.44 0.05 -0.71
CA SER A 142 11.50 -1.40 -0.89
C SER A 142 12.89 -1.95 -0.77
N VAL A 143 12.99 -3.18 -0.26
CA VAL A 143 14.22 -3.97 -0.24
C VAL A 143 14.07 -5.20 -1.14
N PRO A 144 15.18 -5.81 -1.61
CA PRO A 144 15.12 -7.08 -2.33
C PRO A 144 14.42 -8.17 -1.51
N PHE A 145 13.60 -8.98 -2.17
CA PHE A 145 12.77 -10.01 -1.52
C PHE A 145 12.34 -11.08 -2.50
N LEU A 146 12.60 -12.35 -2.15
CA LEU A 146 12.42 -13.50 -3.05
C LEU A 146 13.06 -13.25 -4.43
N SER A 147 14.13 -12.46 -4.46
CA SER A 147 14.99 -12.27 -5.62
C SER A 147 16.04 -13.37 -5.65
N GLU A 148 16.44 -13.82 -6.84
CA GLU A 148 17.46 -14.86 -7.05
C GLU A 148 18.82 -14.56 -6.38
N ALA A 149 19.05 -13.30 -5.97
CA ALA A 149 20.22 -12.86 -5.22
C ALA A 149 20.36 -13.41 -3.78
N GLY A 150 19.42 -14.23 -3.30
CA GLY A 150 19.50 -14.86 -1.97
C GLY A 150 20.50 -16.01 -1.82
N ASN A 151 21.18 -16.44 -2.89
CA ASN A 151 22.14 -17.55 -2.88
C ASN A 151 23.63 -17.11 -2.96
N GLY A 152 23.95 -15.82 -2.81
CA GLY A 152 25.34 -15.40 -2.89
C GLY A 152 25.57 -13.99 -2.37
N GLU A 153 25.78 -13.90 -1.06
CA GLU A 153 26.58 -12.91 -0.31
C GLU A 153 25.90 -12.60 1.02
N GLN A 154 26.18 -13.44 2.02
CA GLN A 154 26.37 -12.90 3.36
C GLN A 154 27.55 -11.93 3.27
N ARG A 155 27.29 -10.63 3.43
CA ARG A 155 28.35 -9.66 3.74
C ARG A 155 28.30 -9.33 5.24
N PRO A 156 29.49 -9.18 5.87
CA PRO A 156 29.69 -9.14 7.32
C PRO A 156 29.04 -7.94 8.01
#